data_AF-A0A327NB43-F1
#
_entry.id   AF-A0A327NB43-F1
#
_cell.length_a   1.000
_cell.length_b   1.000
_cell.length_c   1.000
_cell.angle_alpha   90.00
_cell.angle_beta   90.00
_cell.angle_gamma   90.00
#
_symmetry.space_group_name_H-M   'P 1'
#
loop_
_entity.id
_entity.type
_entity.pdbx_description
1 polymer ?
#
loop_
_entity_poly.entity_id
_entity_poly.type
_entity_poly.pdbx_seq_one_letter_code
_entity_poly.pdbx_strand_id
1 'polypeptide(L)'
;MNNGNAKPIEHILPRESFEQYAFNFWNLAVACVDCNGLKSAHVWVDRAKYGMREYPNPASFTEMFHPRFHRFKEHVRFIRVQTNDHNITLYRGITDQGKKLCDDLLRDIAAKEVLVNGNPAMKASLSAINQFETEEGSELEGALTKLQEAFTDAAMRLIKPKLAK
;
A
#
# COMPACT_ATOMS: atom_id res chain seq x y z
N MET A 1 -0.52 -11.04 -5.25
CA MET A 1 0.58 -11.87 -4.75
C MET A 1 0.22 -12.50 -3.41
N ASN A 2 0.37 -13.82 -3.31
CA ASN A 2 0.35 -14.55 -2.04
C ASN A 2 1.82 -14.94 -1.74
N ASN A 3 2.54 -14.09 -1.03
CA ASN A 3 3.87 -14.44 -0.52
C ASN A 3 3.68 -15.41 0.66
N GLY A 4 3.41 -16.69 0.38
CA GLY A 4 3.37 -17.75 1.38
C GLY A 4 2.53 -17.47 2.64
N ASN A 5 1.35 -16.83 2.49
CA ASN A 5 0.49 -16.35 3.60
C ASN A 5 1.11 -15.30 4.54
N ALA A 6 2.36 -14.87 4.32
CA ALA A 6 3.02 -13.86 5.14
C ALA A 6 2.78 -12.46 4.57
N LYS A 7 2.41 -11.51 5.44
CA LYS A 7 2.37 -10.09 5.07
C LYS A 7 3.82 -9.57 4.95
N PRO A 8 4.17 -8.84 3.87
CA PRO A 8 5.51 -8.30 3.71
C PRO A 8 5.88 -7.32 4.85
N ILE A 9 7.18 -7.30 5.16
CA ILE A 9 7.78 -6.25 5.99
C ILE A 9 8.11 -5.08 5.08
N GLU A 10 7.54 -3.93 5.40
CA GLU A 10 7.74 -2.67 4.70
C GLU A 10 8.65 -1.73 5.49
N HIS A 11 9.45 -0.96 4.78
CA HIS A 11 10.24 0.14 5.34
C HIS A 11 9.42 1.42 5.39
N ILE A 12 9.17 1.95 6.58
CA ILE A 12 8.41 3.20 6.76
C ILE A 12 9.12 4.37 6.07
N LEU A 13 10.43 4.52 6.34
CA LEU A 13 11.35 5.34 5.57
C LEU A 13 12.08 4.44 4.56
N PRO A 14 11.96 4.72 3.25
CA PRO A 14 12.41 3.79 2.21
C PRO A 14 13.93 3.59 2.27
N ARG A 15 14.36 2.33 2.18
CA ARG A 15 15.77 1.93 2.27
C ARG A 15 16.68 2.67 1.28
N GLU A 16 16.19 2.99 0.09
CA GLU A 16 16.95 3.71 -0.94
C GLU A 16 17.39 5.12 -0.51
N SER A 17 16.58 5.80 0.30
CA SER A 17 16.88 7.17 0.78
C SER A 17 17.34 7.20 2.25
N PHE A 18 17.09 6.13 3.00
CA PHE A 18 17.33 6.05 4.44
C PHE A 18 17.99 4.71 4.82
N GLU A 19 19.07 4.37 4.13
CA GLU A 19 19.80 3.10 4.29
C GLU A 19 20.23 2.83 5.74
N GLN A 20 20.57 3.89 6.49
CA GLN A 20 20.98 3.80 7.89
C GLN A 20 19.87 3.25 8.82
N TYR A 21 18.62 3.25 8.36
CA TYR A 21 17.47 2.71 9.09
C TYR A 21 16.96 1.37 8.56
N ALA A 22 17.68 0.73 7.62
CA ALA A 22 17.22 -0.50 6.97
C ALA A 22 16.88 -1.63 7.96
N PHE A 23 17.59 -1.72 9.08
CA PHE A 23 17.39 -2.71 10.14
C PHE A 23 16.88 -2.10 11.45
N ASN A 24 16.52 -0.82 11.45
CA ASN A 24 16.00 -0.19 12.65
C ASN A 24 14.57 -0.69 12.90
N PHE A 25 14.32 -1.25 14.09
CA PHE A 25 13.01 -1.81 14.46
C PHE A 25 11.86 -0.83 14.26
N TRP A 26 12.07 0.46 14.55
CA TRP A 26 11.04 1.48 14.40
C TRP A 26 10.76 1.85 12.94
N ASN A 27 11.65 1.47 12.02
CA ASN A 27 11.50 1.69 10.59
C ASN A 27 10.82 0.53 9.86
N LEU A 28 10.49 -0.56 10.56
CA LEU A 28 9.87 -1.75 9.97
C LEU A 28 8.40 -1.84 10.38
N ALA A 29 7.53 -2.08 9.40
CA ALA A 29 6.09 -2.26 9.61
C ALA A 29 5.57 -3.42 8.77
N VAL A 30 4.49 -4.06 9.22
CA VAL A 30 3.81 -5.09 8.43
C VAL A 30 2.79 -4.40 7.51
N ALA A 31 2.91 -4.62 6.20
CA ALA A 31 1.98 -4.08 5.20
C ALA A 31 1.30 -5.22 4.43
N CYS A 32 0.16 -4.95 3.77
CA CYS A 32 -0.29 -5.86 2.71
C CYS A 32 0.57 -5.64 1.44
N VAL A 33 0.54 -6.61 0.52
CA VAL A 33 1.29 -6.53 -0.74
C VAL A 33 0.91 -5.27 -1.52
N ASP A 34 -0.38 -4.94 -1.61
CA ASP A 34 -0.82 -3.75 -2.35
C ASP A 34 -0.31 -2.45 -1.71
N CYS A 35 -0.38 -2.32 -0.38
CA CYS A 35 0.14 -1.14 0.31
C CYS A 35 1.66 -1.02 0.16
N ASN A 36 2.38 -2.14 0.27
CA ASN A 36 3.83 -2.20 0.09
C ASN A 36 4.23 -1.80 -1.34
N GLY A 37 3.55 -2.37 -2.33
CA GLY A 37 3.80 -2.09 -3.75
C GLY A 37 3.46 -0.66 -4.14
N LEU A 38 2.34 -0.11 -3.66
CA LEU A 38 1.96 1.28 -3.96
C LEU A 38 2.87 2.29 -3.24
N LYS A 39 3.28 2.03 -2.00
CA LYS A 39 4.21 2.92 -1.30
C LYS A 39 5.60 2.88 -1.93
N SER A 40 6.12 1.69 -2.25
CA SER A 40 7.42 1.51 -2.90
C SER A 40 8.53 2.37 -2.23
N ALA A 41 9.41 2.98 -3.03
CA ALA A 41 10.46 3.87 -2.57
C ALA A 41 10.00 5.33 -2.30
N HIS A 42 8.69 5.62 -2.28
CA HIS A 42 8.21 6.98 -2.07
C HIS A 42 8.56 7.50 -0.67
N VAL A 43 9.19 8.68 -0.63
CA VAL A 43 9.50 9.37 0.61
C VAL A 43 8.33 10.28 1.00
N TRP A 44 7.69 9.98 2.12
CA TRP A 44 6.54 10.76 2.64
C TRP A 44 6.90 11.72 3.76
N VAL A 45 8.17 11.73 4.16
CA VAL A 45 8.70 12.62 5.20
C VAL A 45 9.28 13.90 4.64
N ASP A 46 9.43 14.89 5.52
CA ASP A 46 10.15 16.12 5.24
C ASP A 46 11.66 15.90 5.07
N ARG A 47 12.34 16.91 4.52
CA ARG A 47 13.79 16.89 4.34
C ARG A 47 14.58 16.95 5.66
N ALA A 48 13.97 17.35 6.77
CA ALA A 48 14.67 17.48 8.04
C ALA A 48 15.08 16.11 8.62
N LYS A 49 14.45 15.02 8.17
CA LYS A 49 14.77 13.66 8.59
C LYS A 49 15.92 12.99 7.81
N TYR A 50 16.44 13.65 6.77
CA TYR A 50 17.52 13.12 5.93
C TYR A 50 18.87 13.21 6.63
N GLY A 51 19.70 12.18 6.44
CA GLY A 51 21.08 12.16 6.97
C GLY A 51 21.20 12.12 8.50
N MET A 52 20.08 12.03 9.22
CA MET A 52 20.09 11.83 10.67
C MET A 52 20.75 10.49 11.01
N ARG A 53 21.58 10.49 12.06
CA ARG A 53 22.27 9.29 12.56
C ARG A 53 21.34 8.39 13.38
N GLU A 54 20.49 9.00 14.19
CA GLU A 54 19.51 8.32 15.02
C GLU A 54 18.13 8.37 14.37
N TYR A 55 17.32 7.34 14.62
CA TYR A 55 15.96 7.31 14.09
C TYR A 55 15.16 8.51 14.63
N PRO A 56 14.39 9.23 13.80
CA PRO A 56 13.69 10.42 14.25
C PRO A 56 12.74 10.12 15.42
N ASN A 57 12.68 11.04 16.39
CA ASN A 57 11.78 10.93 17.53
C ASN A 57 10.32 10.79 17.04
N PRO A 58 9.49 9.91 17.63
CA PRO A 58 8.05 9.83 17.37
C PRO A 58 7.33 11.16 17.18
N ALA A 59 7.59 12.16 18.03
CA ALA A 59 6.94 13.46 17.97
C ALA A 59 7.28 14.29 16.72
N SER A 60 8.37 13.94 16.00
CA SER A 60 8.80 14.64 14.79
C SER A 60 8.04 14.24 13.53
N PHE A 61 7.26 13.16 13.55
CA PHE A 61 6.49 12.68 12.40
C PHE A 61 5.16 13.41 12.24
N THR A 62 5.17 14.73 12.11
CA THR A 62 3.95 15.54 11.97
C THR A 62 3.37 15.53 10.57
N GLU A 63 4.17 15.22 9.56
CA GLU A 63 3.85 15.31 8.14
C GLU A 63 3.19 14.05 7.57
N MET A 64 3.36 12.90 8.22
CA MET A 64 2.83 11.62 7.73
C MET A 64 2.32 10.72 8.84
N PHE A 65 1.47 9.76 8.48
CA PHE A 65 1.08 8.70 9.40
C PHE A 65 2.22 7.69 9.57
N HIS A 66 2.77 7.59 10.78
CA HIS A 66 3.77 6.58 11.13
C HIS A 66 3.12 5.34 11.77
N PRO A 67 3.11 4.17 11.12
CA PRO A 67 2.35 2.99 11.58
C PRO A 67 2.85 2.40 12.91
N ARG A 68 4.06 2.74 13.35
CA ARG A 68 4.62 2.31 14.64
C ARG A 68 4.33 3.27 15.79
N PHE A 69 4.08 4.55 15.50
CA PHE A 69 3.96 5.60 16.52
C PHE A 69 2.53 6.14 16.64
N HIS A 70 1.77 6.15 15.55
CA HIS A 70 0.39 6.62 15.53
C HIS A 70 -0.59 5.47 15.65
N ARG A 71 -1.64 5.65 16.45
CA ARG A 71 -2.72 4.68 16.53
C ARG A 71 -3.67 4.93 15.38
N PHE A 72 -3.86 3.95 14.50
CA PHE A 72 -4.69 4.11 13.29
C PHE A 72 -6.07 4.73 13.58
N LYS A 73 -6.74 4.30 14.65
CA LYS A 73 -8.05 4.83 15.09
C LYS A 73 -8.05 6.29 15.55
N GLU A 74 -6.92 6.94 15.69
CA GLU A 74 -6.86 8.37 16.03
C GLU A 74 -6.75 9.22 14.76
N HIS A 75 -6.26 8.63 13.67
CA HIS A 75 -5.98 9.35 12.42
C HIS A 75 -6.94 8.99 11.29
N VAL A 76 -7.52 7.78 11.29
CA VAL A 76 -8.37 7.29 10.20
C VAL A 76 -9.65 6.63 10.75
N ARG A 77 -10.78 6.88 10.09
CA ARG A 77 -12.02 6.09 10.20
C ARG A 77 -12.20 5.31 8.91
N PHE A 78 -12.82 4.14 9.00
CA PHE A 78 -13.25 3.41 7.83
C PHE A 78 -14.61 2.77 8.04
N ILE A 79 -15.30 2.54 6.92
CA ILE A 79 -16.51 1.73 6.86
C ILE A 79 -16.22 0.60 5.88
N ARG A 80 -16.61 -0.62 6.26
CA ARG A 80 -16.57 -1.77 5.36
C ARG A 80 -17.97 -2.33 5.22
N VAL A 81 -18.43 -2.47 3.97
CA VAL A 81 -19.68 -3.11 3.61
C VAL A 81 -19.34 -4.40 2.87
N GLN A 82 -19.75 -5.53 3.45
CA GLN A 82 -19.49 -6.85 2.88
C GLN A 82 -20.80 -7.58 2.65
N THR A 83 -20.94 -8.13 1.46
CA THR A 83 -21.99 -9.06 1.04
C THR A 83 -21.32 -10.32 0.50
N ASN A 84 -22.10 -11.31 0.05
CA ASN A 84 -21.56 -12.52 -0.55
C ASN A 84 -20.73 -12.19 -1.82
N ASP A 85 -21.15 -11.19 -2.58
CA ASP A 85 -20.57 -10.89 -3.89
C ASP A 85 -19.63 -9.69 -3.87
N HIS A 86 -19.88 -8.74 -2.97
CA HIS A 86 -19.18 -7.45 -2.93
C HIS A 86 -18.53 -7.17 -1.59
N ASN A 87 -17.35 -6.53 -1.64
CA ASN A 87 -16.66 -5.97 -0.49
C ASN A 87 -16.19 -4.56 -0.85
N ILE A 88 -16.68 -3.56 -0.11
CA ILE A 88 -16.40 -2.15 -0.33
C ILE A 88 -15.82 -1.59 0.98
N THR A 89 -14.60 -1.07 0.93
CA THR A 89 -14.01 -0.34 2.05
C THR A 89 -13.89 1.14 1.68
N LEU A 90 -14.33 2.03 2.57
CA LEU A 90 -14.15 3.48 2.44
C LEU A 90 -13.32 4.00 3.61
N TYR A 91 -12.32 4.82 3.34
CA TYR A 91 -11.45 5.42 4.35
C TYR A 91 -11.67 6.94 4.42
N ARG A 92 -11.56 7.48 5.63
CA ARG A 92 -11.61 8.92 5.90
C ARG A 92 -10.53 9.31 6.91
N GLY A 93 -9.65 10.21 6.50
CA GLY A 93 -8.69 10.85 7.41
C GLY A 93 -9.37 11.84 8.37
N ILE A 94 -8.91 11.84 9.62
CA ILE A 94 -9.39 12.72 10.70
C ILE A 94 -8.36 13.81 10.97
N THR A 95 -7.11 13.40 11.19
CA THR A 95 -5.95 14.27 11.36
C THR A 95 -5.26 14.52 10.03
N ASP A 96 -4.37 15.50 9.94
CA ASP A 96 -3.68 15.81 8.69
C ASP A 96 -2.80 14.66 8.20
N GLN A 97 -2.10 13.98 9.12
CA GLN A 97 -1.36 12.75 8.83
C GLN A 97 -2.28 11.64 8.28
N GLY A 98 -3.50 11.53 8.82
CA GLY A 98 -4.49 10.53 8.39
C GLY A 98 -5.13 10.87 7.05
N LYS A 99 -5.40 12.16 6.78
CA LYS A 99 -5.86 12.64 5.47
C LYS A 99 -4.83 12.35 4.40
N LYS A 100 -3.57 12.73 4.65
CA LYS A 100 -2.45 12.42 3.76
C LYS A 100 -2.32 10.92 3.47
N LEU A 101 -2.40 10.07 4.51
CA LEU A 101 -2.40 8.62 4.30
C LEU A 101 -3.57 8.13 3.43
N CYS A 102 -4.75 8.73 3.58
CA CYS A 102 -5.90 8.38 2.74
C CYS A 102 -5.70 8.80 1.29
N ASP A 103 -5.20 10.02 1.07
CA ASP A 103 -5.00 10.59 -0.26
C ASP A 103 -3.87 9.90 -1.02
N ASP A 104 -2.78 9.58 -0.33
CA ASP A 104 -1.58 8.99 -0.96
C ASP A 104 -1.65 7.47 -1.12
N LEU A 105 -2.49 6.77 -0.34
CA LEU A 105 -2.48 5.30 -0.32
C LEU A 105 -3.88 4.68 -0.18
N LEU A 106 -4.61 4.94 0.90
CA LEU A 106 -5.78 4.11 1.23
C LEU A 106 -6.94 4.28 0.23
N ARG A 107 -7.06 5.45 -0.40
CA ARG A 107 -8.04 5.68 -1.47
C ARG A 107 -7.76 4.81 -2.69
N ASP A 108 -6.49 4.67 -3.06
CA ASP A 108 -6.06 3.88 -4.20
C ASP A 108 -6.29 2.39 -3.94
N ILE A 109 -5.98 1.92 -2.72
CA ILE A 109 -6.29 0.56 -2.27
C ILE A 109 -7.80 0.28 -2.30
N ALA A 110 -8.61 1.16 -1.70
CA ALA A 110 -10.05 1.02 -1.68
C ALA A 110 -10.66 0.99 -3.08
N ALA A 111 -10.21 1.86 -3.97
CA ALA A 111 -10.71 1.93 -5.33
C ALA A 111 -10.30 0.69 -6.15
N LYS A 112 -9.08 0.16 -5.95
CA LYS A 112 -8.65 -1.13 -6.52
C LYS A 112 -9.54 -2.28 -6.02
N GLU A 113 -9.84 -2.34 -4.71
CA GLU A 113 -10.76 -3.34 -4.14
C GLU A 113 -12.16 -3.25 -4.78
N VAL A 114 -12.69 -2.04 -4.98
CA VAL A 114 -14.00 -1.83 -5.59
C VAL A 114 -14.02 -2.24 -7.06
N LEU A 115 -12.99 -1.91 -7.84
CA LEU A 115 -12.91 -2.32 -9.25
C LEU A 115 -12.83 -3.85 -9.40
N VAL A 116 -12.00 -4.49 -8.58
CA VAL A 116 -11.82 -5.95 -8.63
C VAL A 116 -13.07 -6.67 -8.15
N ASN A 117 -13.66 -6.25 -7.02
CA ASN A 117 -14.83 -6.92 -6.45
C ASN A 117 -16.17 -6.47 -7.07
N GLY A 118 -16.19 -5.36 -7.79
CA GLY A 118 -17.36 -4.84 -8.51
C GLY A 118 -17.60 -5.55 -9.85
N ASN A 119 -16.62 -6.27 -10.40
CA ASN A 119 -16.76 -7.03 -11.63
C ASN A 119 -16.56 -8.55 -11.37
N PRO A 120 -17.65 -9.34 -11.28
CA PRO A 120 -17.57 -10.76 -10.98
C PRO A 120 -16.73 -11.58 -11.96
N ALA A 121 -16.77 -11.26 -13.25
CA ALA A 121 -15.98 -11.96 -14.27
C ALA A 121 -14.48 -11.72 -14.04
N MET A 122 -14.11 -10.47 -13.76
CA MET A 122 -12.74 -10.09 -13.49
C MET A 122 -12.21 -10.68 -12.17
N LYS A 123 -13.05 -10.69 -11.13
CA LYS A 123 -12.77 -11.38 -9.86
C LYS A 123 -12.49 -12.86 -10.10
N ALA A 124 -13.34 -13.54 -10.88
CA ALA A 124 -13.19 -14.95 -11.19
C ALA A 124 -11.88 -15.23 -11.97
N SER A 125 -11.56 -14.43 -12.99
CA SER A 125 -10.32 -14.56 -13.75
C SER A 125 -9.08 -14.35 -12.87
N LEU A 126 -9.08 -13.32 -12.00
CA LEU A 126 -7.96 -13.08 -11.08
C LEU A 126 -7.84 -14.18 -10.02
N SER A 127 -8.95 -14.73 -9.53
CA SER A 127 -8.93 -15.88 -8.62
C SER A 127 -8.33 -17.11 -9.30
N ALA A 128 -8.69 -17.39 -10.55
CA ALA A 128 -8.11 -18.50 -11.32
C ALA A 128 -6.59 -18.30 -11.53
N ILE A 129 -6.15 -17.09 -11.88
CA ILE A 129 -4.72 -16.77 -12.08
C ILE A 129 -3.92 -16.97 -10.77
N ASN A 130 -4.45 -16.52 -9.63
CA ASN A 130 -3.75 -16.62 -8.35
C ASN A 130 -3.72 -18.04 -7.76
N GLN A 131 -4.45 -19.00 -8.33
CA GLN A 131 -4.40 -20.42 -7.92
C GLN A 131 -3.20 -21.16 -8.50
N PHE A 132 -2.53 -20.61 -9.51
CA PHE A 132 -1.34 -21.23 -10.08
C PHE A 132 -0.15 -20.99 -9.16
N GLU A 133 0.45 -22.06 -8.66
CA GLU A 133 1.76 -22.02 -8.02
C GLU A 133 2.82 -21.89 -9.12
N THR A 134 3.71 -20.91 -8.97
CA THR A 134 4.84 -20.70 -9.88
C THR A 134 6.14 -21.07 -9.19
N GLU A 135 7.06 -21.66 -9.93
CA GLU A 135 8.44 -21.82 -9.47
C GLU A 135 9.13 -20.46 -9.40
N GLU A 136 9.88 -20.24 -8.32
CA GLU A 136 10.60 -18.99 -8.06
C GLU A 136 11.65 -18.75 -9.16
N GLY A 137 11.62 -17.58 -9.78
CA GLY A 137 12.47 -17.20 -10.92
C GLY A 137 12.00 -17.73 -12.28
N SER A 138 10.84 -18.40 -12.35
CA SER A 138 10.30 -18.89 -13.62
C SER A 138 9.84 -17.76 -14.55
N GLU A 139 9.85 -18.03 -15.86
CA GLU A 139 9.30 -17.10 -16.85
C GLU A 139 7.81 -16.81 -16.60
N LEU A 140 7.08 -17.81 -16.09
CA LEU A 140 5.67 -17.68 -15.72
C LEU A 140 5.46 -16.73 -14.53
N GLU A 141 6.27 -16.83 -13.48
CA GLU A 141 6.22 -15.89 -12.34
C GLU A 141 6.48 -14.45 -12.82
N GLY A 142 7.50 -14.27 -13.66
CA GLY A 142 7.83 -12.97 -14.25
C GLY A 142 6.69 -12.42 -15.12
N ALA A 143 6.05 -13.25 -15.93
CA ALA A 143 4.92 -12.87 -16.77
C ALA A 143 3.68 -12.50 -15.94
N LEU A 144 3.37 -13.27 -14.89
CA LEU A 144 2.26 -13.00 -13.98
C LEU A 144 2.46 -11.69 -13.19
N THR A 145 3.69 -11.44 -12.73
CA THR A 145 4.05 -10.19 -12.04
C THR A 145 3.84 -8.99 -12.96
N LYS A 146 4.36 -9.04 -14.19
CA LYS A 146 4.15 -7.98 -15.21
C LYS A 146 2.68 -7.76 -15.54
N LEU A 147 1.89 -8.83 -15.63
CA LEU A 147 0.45 -8.73 -15.87
C LEU A 147 -0.24 -8.02 -14.69
N GLN A 148 0.10 -8.35 -13.45
CA GLN A 148 -0.47 -7.73 -12.25
C GLN A 148 -0.08 -6.24 -12.13
N GLU A 149 1.17 -5.90 -12.44
CA GLU A 149 1.64 -4.51 -12.50
C GLU A 149 0.87 -3.72 -13.56
N ALA A 150 0.83 -4.20 -14.80
CA ALA A 150 0.12 -3.55 -15.90
C ALA A 150 -1.38 -3.39 -15.61
N PHE A 151 -1.98 -4.39 -14.97
CA PHE A 151 -3.38 -4.35 -14.56
C PHE A 151 -3.60 -3.29 -13.46
N THR A 152 -2.73 -3.26 -12.45
CA THR A 152 -2.79 -2.28 -11.37
C THR A 152 -2.63 -0.87 -11.94
N ASP A 153 -1.66 -0.65 -12.82
CA ASP A 153 -1.46 0.64 -13.50
C ASP A 153 -2.70 1.07 -14.31
N ALA A 154 -3.31 0.16 -15.07
CA ALA A 154 -4.51 0.44 -15.83
C ALA A 154 -5.71 0.80 -14.92
N ALA A 155 -5.92 0.04 -13.85
CA ALA A 155 -6.94 0.32 -12.85
C ALA A 155 -6.70 1.69 -12.19
N MET A 156 -5.46 1.99 -11.80
CA MET A 156 -5.08 3.27 -11.20
C MET A 156 -5.33 4.46 -12.13
N ARG A 157 -5.09 4.32 -13.45
CA ARG A 157 -5.41 5.35 -14.45
C ARG A 157 -6.92 5.62 -14.57
N LEU A 158 -7.76 4.61 -14.37
CA LEU A 158 -9.22 4.78 -14.37
C LEU A 158 -9.71 5.50 -13.10
N ILE A 159 -9.07 5.23 -11.96
CA ILE A 159 -9.42 5.82 -10.66
C ILE A 159 -8.96 7.27 -10.54
N LYS A 160 -7.80 7.59 -11.11
CA LYS A 160 -7.23 8.93 -11.20
C LYS A 160 -7.47 9.48 -12.60
N PRO A 161 -8.67 9.99 -12.94
CA PRO A 161 -8.82 10.72 -14.19
C PRO A 161 -7.82 11.87 -14.14
N LYS A 162 -7.00 11.99 -15.19
CA LYS A 162 -5.95 13.01 -15.34
C LYS A 162 -6.29 14.27 -14.55
N LEU A 163 -5.57 14.54 -13.47
CA LEU A 163 -5.43 15.90 -12.94
C LEU A 163 -4.63 16.68 -13.99
N ALA A 164 -5.30 17.02 -15.08
CA ALA A 164 -4.84 17.95 -16.08
C ALA A 164 -5.65 19.24 -15.89
N LYS A 165 -5.14 20.09 -15.01
CA LYS A 165 -5.16 21.54 -15.13
C LYS A 165 -3.85 22.07 -14.61
#